data_AF-A0A2K9LJK4-F1
#
_entry.id   AF-A0A2K9LJK4-F1
#
_cell.length_a   1.000
_cell.length_b   1.000
_cell.length_c   1.000
_cell.angle_alpha   90.00
_cell.angle_beta   90.00
_cell.angle_gamma   90.00
#
_symmetry.space_group_name_H-M   'P 1'
#
loop_
_entity.id
_entity.type
_entity.pdbx_description
1 polymer ?
#
loop_
_entity_poly.entity_id
_entity_poly.type
_entity_poly.pdbx_seq_one_letter_code
_entity_poly.pdbx_strand_id
1 'polypeptide(L)'
;MTARLAIFICLSVLVSGSAQAAKLYKIVDENGSVTYSQFPPQPKPQQDQSSTLKVAEMNVDGESASQVRAVGKKQYCGEIELPVVNPKNPEEYLELGEYKYTWTRELEGDTDLNDVRFRLHMNRYNLNRDPSEAGQRKRDLQCAVQWVDNQKGDVQKAQTTLKNESEQLQQEISRIQSQRDKRCGSQPYRDPNQPGTQILWDRWSECYHEYQDELYELEYKVSQIRVK
;
A
#
# COMPACT_ATOMS: atom_id res chain seq x y z
N MET A 1 -26.46 -38.42 -23.14
CA MET A 1 -26.22 -37.05 -22.63
C MET A 1 -26.22 -37.04 -21.10
N THR A 2 -25.30 -37.76 -20.46
CA THR A 2 -25.31 -37.95 -18.99
C THR A 2 -23.93 -37.71 -18.35
N ALA A 3 -22.86 -37.61 -19.15
CA ALA A 3 -21.50 -37.39 -18.64
C ALA A 3 -21.12 -35.91 -18.46
N ARG A 4 -21.85 -34.96 -19.06
CA ARG A 4 -21.55 -33.51 -18.96
C ARG A 4 -22.14 -32.83 -17.73
N LEU A 5 -23.11 -33.47 -17.07
CA LEU A 5 -23.79 -32.93 -15.87
C LEU A 5 -23.06 -33.31 -14.56
N ALA A 6 -22.29 -34.40 -14.57
CA ALA A 6 -21.54 -34.85 -13.39
C ALA A 6 -20.28 -33.99 -13.11
N ILE A 7 -19.68 -33.41 -14.16
CA ILE A 7 -18.45 -32.59 -14.02
C ILE A 7 -18.76 -31.20 -13.44
N PHE A 8 -19.97 -30.66 -13.69
CA PHE A 8 -20.37 -29.35 -13.15
C PHE A 8 -20.75 -29.40 -11.65
N ILE A 9 -21.10 -30.56 -11.11
CA ILE A 9 -21.46 -30.72 -9.70
C ILE A 9 -20.22 -30.98 -8.81
N CYS A 10 -19.12 -31.48 -9.38
CA CYS A 10 -17.87 -31.66 -8.63
C CYS A 10 -17.02 -30.38 -8.48
N LEU A 11 -17.27 -29.32 -9.25
CA LEU A 11 -16.49 -28.07 -9.17
C LEU A 11 -17.04 -27.04 -8.17
N SER A 12 -18.26 -27.19 -7.68
CA SER A 12 -18.90 -26.24 -6.75
C SER A 12 -18.68 -26.54 -5.27
N VAL A 13 -17.96 -27.62 -4.92
CA VAL A 13 -17.75 -28.05 -3.52
C VAL A 13 -16.39 -27.57 -2.94
N LEU A 14 -15.57 -26.89 -3.73
CA LEU A 14 -14.20 -26.50 -3.31
C LEU A 14 -14.07 -25.06 -2.75
N VAL A 15 -15.16 -24.31 -2.56
CA VAL A 15 -15.12 -22.95 -1.99
C VAL A 15 -16.06 -22.82 -0.79
N SER A 16 -15.78 -23.59 0.26
CA SER A 16 -16.35 -23.38 1.60
C SER A 16 -15.27 -23.58 2.66
N GLY A 17 -14.11 -22.94 2.47
CA GLY A 17 -13.18 -22.67 3.56
C GLY A 17 -13.82 -21.63 4.47
N SER A 18 -14.69 -22.07 5.37
CA SER A 18 -15.18 -21.24 6.46
C SER A 18 -13.97 -20.75 7.24
N ALA A 19 -13.73 -19.45 7.19
CA ALA A 19 -12.86 -18.77 8.13
C ALA A 19 -13.39 -19.08 9.54
N GLN A 20 -12.76 -20.05 10.21
CA GLN A 20 -13.01 -20.28 11.62
C GLN A 20 -12.45 -19.06 12.35
N ALA A 21 -13.33 -18.10 12.63
CA ALA A 21 -13.06 -17.06 13.61
C ALA A 21 -12.67 -17.76 14.91
N ALA A 22 -11.37 -17.79 15.21
CA ALA A 22 -10.83 -18.45 16.39
C ALA A 22 -11.42 -17.75 17.62
N LYS A 23 -12.38 -18.41 18.29
CA LYS A 23 -13.03 -17.88 19.48
C LYS A 23 -12.02 -17.87 20.62
N LEU A 24 -11.63 -16.69 21.08
CA LEU A 24 -10.73 -16.51 22.21
C LEU A 24 -11.56 -16.26 23.47
N TYR A 25 -11.47 -17.18 24.42
CA TYR A 25 -12.17 -17.14 25.70
C TYR A 25 -11.28 -16.49 26.76
N LYS A 26 -11.78 -15.43 27.39
CA LYS A 26 -11.17 -14.81 28.57
C LYS A 26 -11.68 -15.51 29.83
N ILE A 27 -10.80 -16.19 30.52
CA ILE A 27 -11.06 -16.86 31.79
C ILE A 27 -10.55 -15.93 32.89
N VAL A 28 -11.43 -15.52 33.80
CA VAL A 28 -11.08 -14.73 34.98
C VAL A 28 -11.21 -15.66 36.18
N ASP A 29 -10.12 -15.87 36.90
CA ASP A 29 -10.15 -16.65 38.14
C ASP A 29 -10.63 -15.79 39.33
N GLU A 30 -10.86 -16.43 40.47
CA GLU A 30 -11.35 -15.80 41.71
C GLU A 30 -10.37 -14.75 42.28
N ASN A 31 -9.12 -14.75 41.81
CA ASN A 31 -8.07 -13.81 42.22
C ASN A 31 -7.91 -12.64 41.22
N GLY A 32 -8.79 -12.54 40.21
CA GLY A 32 -8.76 -11.48 39.21
C GLY A 32 -7.68 -11.66 38.13
N SER A 33 -7.03 -12.82 38.07
CA SER A 33 -6.06 -13.14 37.03
C SER A 33 -6.78 -13.47 35.72
N VAL A 34 -6.29 -12.87 34.64
CA VAL A 34 -6.89 -12.98 33.32
C VAL A 34 -6.07 -13.93 32.46
N THR A 35 -6.67 -15.03 32.03
CA THR A 35 -6.07 -15.99 31.10
C THR A 35 -6.87 -16.08 29.82
N TYR A 36 -6.21 -16.16 28.66
CA TYR A 36 -6.87 -16.27 27.36
C TYR A 36 -6.67 -17.68 26.79
N SER A 37 -7.74 -18.32 26.34
CA SER A 37 -7.73 -19.68 25.78
C SER A 37 -8.49 -19.72 24.46
N GLN A 38 -7.98 -20.45 23.47
CA GLN A 38 -8.69 -20.74 22.22
C GLN A 38 -9.65 -21.93 22.35
N PHE A 39 -9.59 -22.64 23.48
CA PHE A 39 -10.49 -23.74 23.82
C PHE A 39 -11.53 -23.27 24.83
N PRO A 40 -12.83 -23.61 24.65
CA PRO A 40 -13.86 -23.29 25.61
C PRO A 40 -13.54 -23.94 26.96
N PRO A 41 -13.76 -23.25 28.09
CA PRO A 41 -13.54 -23.85 29.40
C PRO A 41 -14.46 -25.06 29.58
N GLN A 42 -13.92 -26.16 30.11
CA GLN A 42 -14.71 -27.36 30.37
C GLN A 42 -15.83 -27.02 31.37
N PRO A 43 -17.07 -27.50 31.15
CA PRO A 43 -18.16 -27.29 32.08
C PRO A 43 -17.79 -27.92 33.42
N LYS A 44 -17.67 -27.09 34.47
CA LYS A 44 -17.53 -27.59 35.83
C LYS A 44 -18.83 -28.32 36.23
N PRO A 45 -18.76 -29.50 36.87
CA PRO A 45 -19.94 -30.15 37.42
C PRO A 45 -20.61 -29.23 38.45
N GLN A 46 -21.93 -29.19 38.35
CA GLN A 46 -22.83 -28.30 39.11
C GLN A 46 -22.58 -28.38 40.61
N GLN A 47 -22.19 -27.26 41.22
CA GLN A 47 -22.64 -26.93 42.57
C GLN A 47 -22.68 -25.41 42.78
N ASP A 48 -23.89 -24.97 43.11
CA ASP A 48 -24.32 -23.79 43.82
C ASP A 48 -24.14 -22.37 43.23
N GLN A 49 -25.33 -21.83 42.93
CA GLN A 49 -25.74 -20.48 42.59
C GLN A 49 -25.00 -19.37 43.35
N SER A 50 -24.37 -18.44 42.62
CA SER A 50 -24.46 -16.98 42.83
C SER A 50 -23.36 -16.26 42.04
N SER A 51 -23.66 -15.90 40.79
CA SER A 51 -23.28 -14.63 40.17
C SER A 51 -23.63 -14.73 38.70
N THR A 52 -24.59 -13.92 38.28
CA THR A 52 -25.00 -13.80 36.89
C THR A 52 -23.82 -13.21 36.11
N LEU A 53 -22.97 -14.09 35.55
CA LEU A 53 -21.95 -13.73 34.56
C LEU A 53 -22.68 -13.17 33.33
N LYS A 54 -22.80 -11.84 33.26
CA LYS A 54 -23.20 -11.14 32.05
C LYS A 54 -22.07 -11.25 31.04
N VAL A 55 -22.19 -12.22 30.13
CA VAL A 55 -21.39 -12.26 28.92
C VAL A 55 -21.93 -11.16 28.00
N ALA A 56 -21.25 -10.02 27.94
CA ALA A 56 -21.49 -9.03 26.92
C ALA A 56 -20.79 -9.48 25.64
N GLU A 57 -21.59 -9.80 24.61
CA GLU A 57 -21.13 -9.96 23.24
C GLU A 57 -20.68 -8.59 22.74
N MET A 58 -19.37 -8.37 22.65
CA MET A 58 -18.82 -7.14 22.12
C MET A 58 -18.63 -7.34 20.62
N ASN A 59 -19.49 -6.72 19.80
CA ASN A 59 -19.19 -6.50 18.39
C ASN A 59 -17.88 -5.71 18.30
N VAL A 60 -16.88 -6.23 17.60
CA VAL A 60 -15.61 -5.54 17.39
C VAL A 60 -15.79 -4.51 16.29
N ASP A 61 -16.51 -3.44 16.61
CA ASP A 61 -16.52 -2.22 15.84
C ASP A 61 -15.30 -1.39 16.27
N GLY A 62 -14.23 -1.41 15.47
CA GLY A 62 -13.19 -0.37 15.43
C GLY A 62 -12.31 -0.09 16.66
N GLU A 63 -12.58 -0.64 17.85
CA GLU A 63 -11.90 -0.26 19.11
C GLU A 63 -10.55 -0.98 19.36
N SER A 64 -10.10 -1.81 18.42
CA SER A 64 -8.84 -2.55 18.57
C SER A 64 -7.64 -1.90 17.88
N ALA A 65 -7.77 -0.92 16.99
CA ALA A 65 -6.61 -0.19 16.46
C ALA A 65 -6.14 0.88 17.45
N SER A 66 -4.84 1.22 17.43
CA SER A 66 -4.40 2.42 18.15
C SER A 66 -4.93 3.68 17.47
N GLN A 67 -4.90 4.82 18.17
CA GLN A 67 -5.38 6.08 17.61
C GLN A 67 -4.23 6.92 17.07
N VAL A 68 -4.51 7.66 16.00
CA VAL A 68 -3.56 8.61 15.43
C VAL A 68 -3.34 9.75 16.42
N ARG A 69 -2.10 9.92 16.86
CA ARG A 69 -1.67 11.04 17.71
C ARG A 69 -0.81 12.01 16.91
N ALA A 70 -1.08 13.30 17.04
CA ALA A 70 -0.25 14.34 16.43
C ALA A 70 0.72 14.92 17.47
N VAL A 71 2.01 14.96 17.13
CA VAL A 71 3.06 15.59 17.93
C VAL A 71 3.82 16.56 17.03
N GLY A 72 3.53 17.86 17.17
CA GLY A 72 4.05 18.88 16.28
C GLY A 72 3.56 18.71 14.85
N LYS A 73 4.49 18.57 13.89
CA LYS A 73 4.19 18.32 12.46
C LYS A 73 4.10 16.83 12.10
N LYS A 74 4.33 15.94 13.05
CA LYS A 74 4.39 14.49 12.83
C LYS A 74 3.14 13.83 13.39
N GLN A 75 2.70 12.76 12.73
CA GLN A 75 1.60 11.94 13.19
C GLN A 75 2.13 10.55 13.50
N TYR A 76 1.51 9.88 14.48
CA TYR A 76 1.94 8.57 14.93
C TYR A 76 0.73 7.66 15.17
N CYS A 77 0.90 6.38 14.89
CA CYS A 77 0.03 5.30 15.34
C CYS A 77 0.78 4.50 16.40
N GLY A 78 0.56 4.84 17.68
CA GLY A 78 1.38 4.34 18.79
C GLY A 78 2.86 4.67 18.60
N GLU A 79 3.68 3.67 18.32
CA GLU A 79 5.12 3.80 18.06
C GLU A 79 5.47 4.04 16.57
N ILE A 80 4.54 3.80 15.65
CA ILE A 80 4.78 3.98 14.21
C ILE A 80 4.67 5.46 13.86
N GLU A 81 5.75 6.04 13.35
CA GLU A 81 5.71 7.38 12.73
C GLU A 81 5.07 7.29 11.35
N LEU A 82 4.03 8.10 11.13
CA LEU A 82 3.34 8.19 9.85
C LEU A 82 4.08 9.17 8.93
N PRO A 83 4.11 8.90 7.62
CA PRO A 83 4.76 9.78 6.66
C PRO A 83 4.07 11.15 6.65
N VAL A 84 4.89 12.20 6.52
CA VAL A 84 4.39 13.56 6.37
C VAL A 84 4.12 13.78 4.89
N VAL A 85 2.86 14.01 4.54
CA VAL A 85 2.44 14.33 3.18
C VAL A 85 2.16 15.82 3.04
N ASN A 86 2.79 16.46 2.06
CA ASN A 86 2.60 17.86 1.73
C ASN A 86 1.57 17.99 0.58
N PRO A 87 0.46 18.71 0.77
CA PRO A 87 -0.52 18.95 -0.30
C PRO A 87 0.06 19.61 -1.56
N LYS A 88 1.22 20.27 -1.45
CA LYS A 88 1.91 20.90 -2.59
C LYS A 88 2.75 19.92 -3.40
N ASN A 89 3.05 18.74 -2.86
CA ASN A 89 3.86 17.73 -3.54
C ASN A 89 3.03 16.45 -3.75
N PRO A 90 2.32 16.32 -4.89
CA PRO A 90 1.44 15.18 -5.14
C PRO A 90 2.21 13.84 -5.19
N GLU A 91 3.51 13.84 -5.48
CA GLU A 91 4.31 12.62 -5.52
C GLU A 91 4.40 11.91 -4.15
N GLU A 92 4.43 12.68 -3.05
CA GLU A 92 4.49 12.14 -1.69
C GLU A 92 3.25 11.28 -1.36
N TYR A 93 2.09 11.59 -1.96
CA TYR A 93 0.89 10.78 -1.79
C TYR A 93 0.97 9.42 -2.48
N LEU A 94 1.78 9.30 -3.54
CA LEU A 94 1.95 8.03 -4.26
C LEU A 94 2.82 7.05 -3.48
N GLU A 95 3.72 7.55 -2.62
CA GLU A 95 4.56 6.72 -1.74
C GLU A 95 3.75 6.01 -0.66
N LEU A 96 2.56 6.53 -0.31
CA LEU A 96 1.67 5.91 0.69
C LEU A 96 1.29 4.46 0.34
N GLY A 97 1.26 4.11 -0.95
CA GLY A 97 1.02 2.74 -1.39
C GLY A 97 2.11 1.76 -0.94
N GLU A 98 3.38 2.19 -0.93
CA GLU A 98 4.52 1.37 -0.50
C GLU A 98 4.53 1.20 1.02
N TYR A 99 4.21 2.26 1.77
CA TYR A 99 4.03 2.18 3.22
C TYR A 99 2.89 1.22 3.58
N LYS A 100 1.73 1.37 2.93
CA LYS A 100 0.59 0.47 3.15
C LYS A 100 0.96 -0.98 2.84
N TYR A 101 1.60 -1.25 1.71
CA TYR A 101 2.03 -2.61 1.36
C TYR A 101 2.96 -3.20 2.42
N THR A 102 3.93 -2.41 2.90
CA THR A 102 4.89 -2.84 3.91
C THR A 102 4.20 -3.14 5.23
N TRP A 103 3.34 -2.24 5.72
CA TRP A 103 2.61 -2.44 6.99
C TRP A 103 1.60 -3.59 6.91
N THR A 104 0.90 -3.76 5.79
CA THR A 104 0.02 -4.91 5.57
C THR A 104 0.81 -6.21 5.58
N ARG A 105 1.97 -6.26 4.91
CA ARG A 105 2.84 -7.44 4.92
C ARG A 105 3.40 -7.74 6.32
N GLU A 106 3.73 -6.73 7.11
CA GLU A 106 4.11 -6.91 8.51
C GLU A 106 2.95 -7.47 9.34
N LEU A 107 1.74 -6.95 9.13
CA LEU A 107 0.53 -7.41 9.80
C LEU A 107 0.19 -8.88 9.46
N GLU A 108 0.37 -9.28 8.20
CA GLU A 108 0.18 -10.65 7.73
C GLU A 108 1.33 -11.59 8.14
N GLY A 109 2.55 -11.09 8.17
CA GLY A 109 3.76 -11.84 8.56
C GLY A 109 3.84 -12.12 10.06
N ASP A 110 3.17 -11.30 10.86
CA ASP A 110 2.94 -11.48 12.30
C ASP A 110 1.76 -12.41 12.59
N THR A 111 1.44 -13.30 11.66
CA THR A 111 0.56 -14.45 11.90
C THR A 111 1.24 -15.44 12.85
N ASP A 112 0.47 -15.96 13.80
CA ASP A 112 0.90 -16.67 15.02
C ASP A 112 1.96 -17.79 14.83
N LEU A 113 2.15 -18.33 13.63
CA LEU A 113 3.16 -19.34 13.33
C LEU A 113 4.61 -18.82 13.40
N ASN A 114 4.86 -17.60 12.91
CA ASN A 114 6.18 -16.97 13.05
C ASN A 114 6.43 -16.54 14.47
N ASP A 115 5.41 -16.03 15.15
CA ASP A 115 5.50 -15.64 16.55
C ASP A 115 5.75 -16.87 17.46
N VAL A 116 5.12 -18.02 17.22
CA VAL A 116 5.42 -19.27 17.95
C VAL A 116 6.84 -19.79 17.66
N ARG A 117 7.28 -19.81 16.39
CA ARG A 117 8.66 -20.22 16.04
C ARG A 117 9.71 -19.27 16.61
N PHE A 118 9.42 -17.97 16.58
CA PHE A 118 10.26 -16.93 17.13
C PHE A 118 10.32 -17.01 18.65
N ARG A 119 9.18 -17.19 19.35
CA ARG A 119 9.12 -17.45 20.79
C ARG A 119 9.92 -18.70 21.18
N LEU A 120 9.82 -19.79 20.42
CA LEU A 120 10.63 -21.00 20.63
C LEU A 120 12.13 -20.74 20.40
N HIS A 121 12.49 -19.91 19.42
CA HIS A 121 13.88 -19.52 19.16
C HIS A 121 14.44 -18.55 20.22
N MET A 122 13.63 -17.62 20.69
CA MET A 122 14.00 -16.58 21.67
C MET A 122 14.02 -17.10 23.12
N ASN A 123 13.23 -18.13 23.43
CA ASN A 123 13.33 -18.89 24.69
C ASN A 123 14.71 -19.56 24.85
N ARG A 124 15.44 -19.81 23.76
CA ARG A 124 16.84 -20.29 23.81
C ARG A 124 17.82 -19.17 24.20
N TYR A 125 17.44 -17.91 24.04
CA TYR A 125 18.29 -16.73 24.27
C TYR A 125 17.81 -15.81 25.42
N ASN A 126 16.83 -16.23 26.24
CA ASN A 126 16.26 -15.43 27.35
C ASN A 126 15.75 -14.03 26.94
N LEU A 127 15.32 -13.87 25.69
CA LEU A 127 14.69 -12.63 25.23
C LEU A 127 13.17 -12.78 25.32
N ASN A 128 12.61 -12.48 26.50
CA ASN A 128 11.16 -12.40 26.68
C ASN A 128 10.63 -11.14 26.00
N ARG A 129 10.07 -11.28 24.80
CA ARG A 129 9.18 -10.26 24.26
C ARG A 129 7.83 -10.40 24.95
N ASP A 130 7.35 -9.33 25.58
CA ASP A 130 6.07 -9.35 26.29
C ASP A 130 4.93 -9.59 25.28
N PRO A 131 4.09 -10.62 25.46
CA PRO A 131 2.91 -10.84 24.62
C PRO A 131 1.98 -9.62 24.51
N SER A 132 2.02 -8.72 25.49
CA SER A 132 1.29 -7.44 25.45
C SER A 132 1.78 -6.50 24.34
N GLU A 133 3.09 -6.52 24.07
CA GLU A 133 3.79 -5.68 23.10
C GLU A 133 3.53 -6.14 21.65
N ALA A 134 3.50 -7.46 21.43
CA ALA A 134 3.14 -8.04 20.13
C ALA A 134 1.68 -7.69 19.75
N GLY A 135 0.77 -7.75 20.72
CA GLY A 135 -0.60 -7.28 20.55
C GLY A 135 -0.66 -5.78 20.21
N GLN A 136 0.14 -4.95 20.89
CA GLN A 136 0.19 -3.51 20.64
C GLN A 136 0.72 -3.17 19.24
N ARG A 137 1.77 -3.86 18.77
CA ARG A 137 2.31 -3.66 17.43
C ARG A 137 1.27 -3.92 16.33
N LYS A 138 0.46 -4.98 16.47
CA LYS A 138 -0.64 -5.25 15.53
C LYS A 138 -1.66 -4.12 15.49
N ARG A 139 -2.02 -3.56 16.65
CA ARG A 139 -2.95 -2.41 16.74
C ARG A 139 -2.38 -1.15 16.09
N ASP A 140 -1.07 -0.91 16.26
CA ASP A 140 -0.36 0.21 15.63
C ASP A 140 -0.30 0.09 14.11
N LEU A 141 -0.01 -1.12 13.60
CA LEU A 141 -0.02 -1.40 12.16
C LEU A 141 -1.41 -1.23 11.55
N GLN A 142 -2.46 -1.71 12.23
CA GLN A 142 -3.86 -1.51 11.80
C GLN A 142 -4.22 -0.03 11.71
N CYS A 143 -3.83 0.76 12.71
CA CYS A 143 -4.00 2.22 12.70
C CYS A 143 -3.29 2.84 11.49
N ALA A 144 -2.05 2.46 11.22
CA ALA A 144 -1.25 3.04 10.14
C ALA A 144 -1.84 2.71 8.75
N VAL A 145 -2.29 1.47 8.55
CA VAL A 145 -3.00 1.06 7.32
C VAL A 145 -4.31 1.83 7.16
N GLN A 146 -5.11 1.93 8.22
CA GLN A 146 -6.37 2.68 8.18
C GLN A 146 -6.15 4.17 7.92
N TRP A 147 -5.08 4.74 8.47
CA TRP A 147 -4.70 6.12 8.20
C TRP A 147 -4.42 6.34 6.71
N VAL A 148 -3.71 5.43 6.03
CA VAL A 148 -3.51 5.50 4.56
C VAL A 148 -4.83 5.35 3.82
N ASP A 149 -5.71 4.46 4.25
CA ASP A 149 -7.03 4.29 3.63
C ASP A 149 -7.87 5.57 3.70
N ASN A 150 -7.75 6.34 4.78
CA ASN A 150 -8.39 7.64 4.91
C ASN A 150 -7.83 8.69 3.93
N GLN A 151 -6.60 8.51 3.42
CA GLN A 151 -5.99 9.39 2.42
C GLN A 151 -6.38 9.03 0.97
N LYS A 152 -7.18 7.98 0.75
CA LYS A 152 -7.52 7.49 -0.60
C LYS A 152 -8.03 8.58 -1.55
N GLY A 153 -8.85 9.50 -1.05
CA GLY A 153 -9.36 10.62 -1.84
C GLY A 153 -8.25 11.57 -2.30
N ASP A 154 -7.27 11.84 -1.45
CA ASP A 154 -6.15 12.74 -1.78
C ASP A 154 -5.11 12.04 -2.67
N VAL A 155 -4.90 10.73 -2.51
CA VAL A 155 -4.11 9.92 -3.46
C VAL A 155 -4.72 9.98 -4.86
N GLN A 156 -6.04 9.86 -4.98
CA GLN A 156 -6.73 9.97 -6.27
C GLN A 156 -6.59 11.37 -6.90
N LYS A 157 -6.66 12.43 -6.08
CA LYS A 157 -6.42 13.80 -6.56
C LYS A 157 -4.97 13.99 -7.03
N ALA A 158 -4.00 13.46 -6.30
CA ALA A 158 -2.59 13.51 -6.66
C ALA A 158 -2.33 12.79 -7.99
N GLN A 159 -2.86 11.57 -8.16
CA GLN A 159 -2.80 10.83 -9.43
C GLN A 159 -3.40 11.62 -10.59
N THR A 160 -4.57 12.22 -10.38
CA THR A 160 -5.24 13.03 -11.41
C THR A 160 -4.43 14.28 -11.76
N THR A 161 -3.84 14.93 -10.76
CA THR A 161 -3.01 16.14 -10.95
C THR A 161 -1.76 15.81 -11.78
N LEU A 162 -1.02 14.78 -11.40
CA LEU A 162 0.18 14.32 -12.10
C LEU A 162 -0.14 13.86 -13.53
N LYS A 163 -1.28 13.17 -13.72
CA LYS A 163 -1.74 12.79 -15.06
C LYS A 163 -2.04 14.02 -15.92
N ASN A 164 -2.76 15.00 -15.40
CA ASN A 164 -3.08 16.22 -16.14
C ASN A 164 -1.81 17.01 -16.50
N GLU A 165 -0.83 17.08 -15.58
CA GLU A 165 0.46 17.71 -15.84
C GLU A 165 1.23 16.98 -16.94
N SER A 166 1.29 15.65 -16.89
CA SER A 166 1.89 14.82 -17.95
C SER A 166 1.21 15.04 -19.30
N GLU A 167 -0.13 15.11 -19.33
CA GLU A 167 -0.87 15.36 -20.58
C GLU A 167 -0.60 16.75 -21.14
N GLN A 168 -0.51 17.78 -20.29
CA GLN A 168 -0.16 19.14 -20.70
C GLN A 168 1.25 19.21 -21.29
N LEU A 169 2.23 18.60 -20.63
CA LEU A 169 3.60 18.54 -21.14
C LEU A 169 3.68 17.77 -22.47
N GLN A 170 2.96 16.66 -22.63
CA GLN A 170 2.91 15.92 -23.89
C GLN A 170 2.27 16.74 -25.03
N GLN A 171 1.24 17.52 -24.74
CA GLN A 171 0.66 18.45 -25.71
C GLN A 171 1.66 19.53 -26.11
N GLU A 172 2.43 20.05 -25.16
CA GLU A 172 3.46 21.04 -25.43
C GLU A 172 4.61 20.47 -26.28
N ILE A 173 5.10 19.27 -25.94
CA ILE A 173 6.07 18.53 -26.76
C ILE A 173 5.56 18.38 -28.20
N SER A 174 4.31 17.94 -28.36
CA SER A 174 3.69 17.76 -29.68
C SER A 174 3.59 19.08 -30.46
N ARG A 175 3.27 20.17 -29.76
CA ARG A 175 3.21 21.53 -30.35
C ARG A 175 4.59 21.97 -30.84
N ILE A 176 5.64 21.80 -30.03
CA ILE A 176 7.01 22.19 -30.38
C ILE A 176 7.54 21.33 -31.52
N GLN A 177 7.29 20.01 -31.50
CA GLN A 177 7.61 19.11 -32.62
C GLN A 177 6.94 19.58 -33.92
N SER A 178 5.65 19.91 -33.88
CA SER A 178 4.94 20.44 -35.06
C SER A 178 5.52 21.77 -35.55
N GLN A 179 5.93 22.66 -34.65
CA GLN A 179 6.56 23.94 -35.01
C GLN A 179 7.93 23.74 -35.65
N ARG A 180 8.75 22.86 -35.07
CA ARG A 180 10.04 22.44 -35.63
C ARG A 180 9.87 21.89 -37.04
N ASP A 181 8.95 20.96 -37.24
CA ASP A 181 8.73 20.32 -38.54
C ASP A 181 8.22 21.31 -39.59
N LYS A 182 7.39 22.30 -39.20
CA LYS A 182 6.93 23.39 -40.09
C LYS A 182 8.04 24.36 -40.47
N ARG A 183 8.96 24.67 -39.55
CA ARG A 183 10.01 25.67 -39.76
C ARG A 183 11.24 25.08 -40.45
N CYS A 184 11.69 23.91 -40.00
CA CYS A 184 12.90 23.27 -40.49
C CYS A 184 12.64 22.33 -41.67
N GLY A 185 11.40 21.84 -41.83
CA GLY A 185 11.07 20.84 -42.84
C GLY A 185 11.61 19.44 -42.52
N SER A 186 11.44 18.53 -43.47
CA SER A 186 11.91 17.14 -43.37
C SER A 186 13.44 17.06 -43.37
N GLN A 187 13.98 16.09 -42.63
CA GLN A 187 15.41 15.78 -42.63
C GLN A 187 15.94 15.54 -44.06
N PRO A 188 16.92 16.32 -44.54
CA PRO A 188 17.50 16.15 -45.86
C PRO A 188 18.38 14.89 -45.93
N TYR A 189 18.39 14.23 -47.09
CA TYR A 189 19.32 13.13 -47.35
C TYR A 189 20.75 13.65 -47.46
N ARG A 190 21.69 12.99 -46.76
CA ARG A 190 23.11 13.35 -46.72
C ARG A 190 23.90 12.36 -47.57
N ASP A 191 24.39 12.79 -48.73
CA ASP A 191 25.33 12.03 -49.55
C ASP A 191 26.76 12.54 -49.30
N PRO A 192 27.65 11.75 -48.67
CA PRO A 192 29.03 12.15 -48.40
C PRO A 192 29.83 12.55 -49.65
N ASN A 193 29.40 12.11 -50.84
CA ASN A 193 30.09 12.38 -52.10
C ASN A 193 29.58 13.64 -52.82
N GLN A 194 28.54 14.30 -52.29
CA GLN A 194 27.96 15.51 -52.86
C GLN A 194 28.04 16.68 -51.88
N PRO A 195 28.99 17.61 -52.02
CA PRO A 195 29.21 18.70 -51.06
C PRO A 195 27.99 19.64 -50.91
N GLY A 196 27.13 19.75 -51.92
CA GLY A 196 25.88 20.53 -51.83
C GLY A 196 24.87 19.97 -50.83
N THR A 197 24.89 18.65 -50.55
CA THR A 197 23.99 18.02 -49.57
C THR A 197 24.40 18.31 -48.13
N GLN A 198 25.70 18.58 -47.89
CA GLN A 198 26.21 18.95 -46.57
C GLN A 198 25.64 20.29 -46.12
N ILE A 199 25.60 21.30 -47.00
CA ILE A 199 25.09 22.65 -46.68
C ILE A 199 23.59 22.60 -46.29
N LEU A 200 22.80 21.79 -47.00
CA LEU A 200 21.39 21.60 -46.69
C LEU A 200 21.21 20.90 -45.34
N TRP A 201 22.05 19.90 -45.05
CA TRP A 201 22.06 19.21 -43.76
C TRP A 201 22.45 20.14 -42.62
N ASP A 202 23.50 20.95 -42.79
CA ASP A 202 23.97 21.89 -41.75
C ASP A 202 22.87 22.91 -41.41
N ARG A 203 22.22 23.50 -42.42
CA ARG A 203 21.10 24.44 -42.21
C ARG A 203 19.90 23.78 -41.54
N TRP A 204 19.57 22.55 -41.91
CA TRP A 204 18.48 21.81 -41.26
C TRP A 204 18.85 21.47 -39.81
N SER A 205 20.08 21.02 -39.57
CA SER A 205 20.59 20.62 -38.26
C SER A 205 20.63 21.80 -37.29
N GLU A 206 21.10 22.97 -37.74
CA GLU A 206 21.08 24.20 -36.94
C GLU A 206 19.65 24.56 -36.52
N CYS A 207 18.71 24.58 -37.47
CA CYS A 207 17.30 24.82 -37.18
C CYS A 207 16.70 23.76 -36.23
N TYR A 208 17.04 22.48 -36.43
CA TYR A 208 16.51 21.38 -35.63
C TYR A 208 16.99 21.45 -34.17
N HIS A 209 18.27 21.77 -33.96
CA HIS A 209 18.88 21.86 -32.64
C HIS A 209 18.31 23.02 -31.80
N GLU A 210 17.85 24.12 -32.40
CA GLU A 210 17.16 25.21 -31.67
C GLU A 210 15.97 24.70 -30.84
N TYR A 211 15.27 23.67 -31.32
CA TYR A 211 14.10 23.09 -30.65
C TYR A 211 14.44 21.90 -29.74
N GLN A 212 15.63 21.33 -29.92
CA GLN A 212 15.96 20.04 -29.34
C GLN A 212 16.23 20.16 -27.83
N ASP A 213 16.84 21.26 -27.38
CA ASP A 213 17.08 21.52 -25.97
C ASP A 213 15.77 21.64 -25.19
N GLU A 214 14.81 22.43 -25.69
CA GLU A 214 13.48 22.59 -25.08
C GLU A 214 12.71 21.26 -25.05
N LEU A 215 12.76 20.49 -26.15
CA LEU A 215 12.13 19.16 -26.21
C LEU A 215 12.73 18.21 -25.19
N TYR A 216 14.06 18.17 -25.05
CA TYR A 216 14.72 17.32 -24.06
C TYR A 216 14.34 17.70 -22.63
N GLU A 217 14.25 19.00 -22.31
CA GLU A 217 13.81 19.43 -20.99
C GLU A 217 12.38 19.00 -20.68
N LEU A 218 11.47 19.11 -21.64
CA LEU A 218 10.07 18.70 -21.46
C LEU A 218 9.92 17.17 -21.38
N GLU A 219 10.61 16.43 -22.24
CA GLU A 219 10.66 14.97 -22.18
C GLU A 219 11.22 14.47 -20.86
N TYR A 220 12.26 15.15 -20.35
CA TYR A 220 12.83 14.86 -19.04
C TYR A 220 11.81 15.10 -17.92
N LYS A 221 11.11 16.25 -17.92
CA LYS A 221 10.04 16.53 -16.95
C LYS A 221 8.95 15.47 -16.98
N VAL A 222 8.48 15.07 -18.16
CA VAL A 222 7.50 13.98 -18.30
C VAL A 222 8.04 12.67 -17.71
N SER A 223 9.30 12.35 -17.95
CA SER A 223 9.92 11.13 -17.41
C SER A 223 10.03 11.10 -15.87
N GLN A 224 10.05 12.27 -15.23
CA GLN A 224 10.08 12.38 -13.77
C GLN A 224 8.71 12.12 -13.13
N ILE A 225 7.61 12.46 -13.84
CA ILE A 225 6.26 12.27 -13.34
C ILE A 225 5.97 10.77 -13.23
N ARG A 226 5.96 10.26 -11.99
CA ARG A 226 5.62 8.86 -11.69
C ARG A 226 4.10 8.66 -11.66
N VAL A 227 3.47 8.43 -12.80
CA VAL A 227 2.11 7.88 -12.84
C VAL A 227 2.22 6.38 -13.12
N LYS A 228 2.00 5.54 -12.09
CA LYS A 228 1.86 4.08 -12.26
C LYS A 228 0.41 3.71 -12.51
#